data_AF-A0A173FZX7-F1
#
_entry.id   AF-A0A173FZX7-F1
#
_cell.length_a   1.000
_cell.length_b   1.000
_cell.length_c   1.000
_cell.angle_alpha   90.00
_cell.angle_beta   90.00
_cell.angle_gamma   90.00
#
_symmetry.space_group_name_H-M   'P 1'
#
loop_
_entity.id
_entity.type
_entity.pdbx_description
1 polymer ?
#
loop_
_entity_poly.entity_id
_entity_poly.type
_entity_poly.pdbx_seq_one_letter_code
_entity_poly.pdbx_strand_id
1 'polypeptide(L)'
;MLTQNILNVTTYSNCMTYCSQFENYTRKINDLNNHHKKKFLLTSIASTDIQHQSFLQNLANKKLVSNNLVNELKNKYWQETIFLSLYQPLSNEYLNSLKSNGISISSNQNRKFLLNLSRALKSNRIKVSANNIKNINKNFYKNHYIKYIWKKGFNLPISLKILNIKQNIFKSTNDLSQNKDIVLKKIQKTQLPLFTIINKFNQIVLAEHPKRNISSLSLLDQIYKVYSQKTSSLNEYDHSYEGLFFINPNDALEYKNYVSYKYENKNSENRINVIASTLEFYYHTYYENKTEVKWRIIPDLTELGNLLFKYKKLNHIKFHAEQNYGYNYFQGQPVYLIQSTLALNASNKKKERIEYFYINNQKDQTIKYKAIFLNYKTALVAWKKFIEQNQHYKLPKNPNIIVYNLQDYIKKEVRINSEKKHLFIPSQESFNAIKNNEVYHYNNHFLHTLSDKLLYMQILTKRIIWSLTSKKPGTM
;
A
#
# COMPACT_ATOMS: atom_id res chain seq x y z
N MET A 1 -43.64 -3.45 -0.89
CA MET A 1 -42.84 -3.62 -2.12
C MET A 1 -41.49 -4.28 -1.80
N LEU A 2 -41.43 -5.60 -1.92
CA LEU A 2 -40.18 -6.38 -1.89
C LEU A 2 -39.50 -6.30 -3.26
N THR A 3 -38.20 -6.00 -3.33
CA THR A 3 -37.42 -6.16 -4.56
C THR A 3 -36.47 -7.35 -4.40
N GLN A 4 -36.68 -8.38 -5.21
CA GLN A 4 -35.70 -9.43 -5.49
C GLN A 4 -35.31 -9.27 -6.95
N ASN A 5 -34.08 -8.83 -7.18
CA ASN A 5 -33.62 -8.49 -8.51
C ASN A 5 -32.74 -9.62 -9.02
N ILE A 6 -33.25 -10.32 -10.04
CA ILE A 6 -32.52 -11.34 -10.78
C ILE A 6 -32.18 -10.73 -12.13
N LEU A 7 -30.89 -10.67 -12.45
CA LEU A 7 -30.39 -10.17 -13.72
C LEU A 7 -30.31 -11.34 -14.71
N ASN A 8 -31.12 -11.28 -15.77
CA ASN A 8 -30.86 -12.07 -16.97
C ASN A 8 -29.67 -11.43 -17.69
N VAL A 9 -28.47 -12.01 -17.53
CA VAL A 9 -27.31 -11.64 -18.34
C VAL A 9 -27.37 -12.45 -19.62
N THR A 10 -28.24 -12.03 -20.53
CA THR A 10 -28.16 -12.44 -21.94
C THR A 10 -27.80 -11.17 -22.71
N THR A 11 -26.55 -11.13 -23.21
CA THR A 11 -25.96 -10.08 -24.04
C THR A 11 -25.65 -8.73 -23.35
N TYR A 12 -24.44 -8.61 -22.78
CA TYR A 12 -23.64 -7.37 -22.81
C TYR A 12 -22.18 -7.73 -22.55
N SER A 13 -21.47 -8.07 -23.62
CA SER A 13 -20.00 -8.06 -23.67
C SER A 13 -19.56 -6.59 -23.65
N ASN A 14 -19.20 -6.08 -22.47
CA ASN A 14 -18.27 -4.96 -22.26
C ASN A 14 -18.08 -4.56 -20.78
N CYS A 15 -18.62 -5.30 -19.81
CA CYS A 15 -18.44 -5.02 -18.38
C CYS A 15 -17.59 -6.07 -17.65
N MET A 16 -16.53 -6.57 -18.29
CA MET A 16 -15.55 -7.48 -17.69
C MET A 16 -14.14 -6.93 -17.86
N THR A 17 -13.77 -5.97 -17.02
CA THR A 17 -12.36 -5.56 -16.89
C THR A 17 -11.90 -5.31 -15.45
N TYR A 18 -12.70 -5.60 -14.43
CA TYR A 18 -12.25 -5.38 -13.04
C TYR A 18 -12.80 -6.41 -12.06
N CYS A 19 -12.21 -7.61 -12.08
CA CYS A 19 -12.25 -8.55 -10.96
C CYS A 19 -10.90 -9.32 -10.90
N SER A 20 -9.91 -8.75 -10.22
CA SER A 20 -8.57 -9.37 -10.03
C SER A 20 -8.61 -10.71 -9.27
N GLN A 21 -9.75 -11.07 -8.66
CA GLN A 21 -9.98 -12.40 -8.08
C GLN A 21 -10.31 -13.46 -9.14
N PHE A 22 -10.84 -13.06 -10.31
CA PHE A 22 -11.16 -13.96 -11.42
C PHE A 22 -9.92 -14.26 -12.29
N GLU A 23 -9.01 -13.30 -12.44
CA GLU A 23 -7.75 -13.47 -13.18
C GLU A 23 -6.77 -14.45 -12.50
N ASN A 24 -6.68 -14.42 -11.17
CA ASN A 24 -5.87 -15.40 -10.44
C ASN A 24 -6.48 -16.81 -10.45
N TYR A 25 -7.80 -16.91 -10.65
CA TYR A 25 -8.50 -18.19 -10.76
C TYR A 25 -8.35 -18.78 -12.17
N THR A 26 -8.45 -17.96 -13.21
CA THR A 26 -8.26 -18.36 -14.61
C THR A 26 -6.81 -18.68 -14.94
N ARG A 27 -5.81 -17.99 -14.36
CA ARG A 27 -4.39 -18.38 -14.48
C ARG A 27 -4.13 -19.78 -13.90
N LYS A 28 -4.71 -20.10 -12.74
CA LYS A 28 -4.59 -21.43 -12.13
C LYS A 28 -5.26 -22.55 -12.94
N ILE A 29 -6.34 -22.25 -13.66
CA ILE A 29 -7.02 -23.20 -14.55
C ILE A 29 -6.24 -23.38 -15.87
N ASN A 30 -5.63 -22.33 -16.40
CA ASN A 30 -4.82 -22.41 -17.62
C ASN A 30 -3.50 -23.15 -17.39
N ASP A 31 -2.88 -23.03 -16.20
CA ASP A 31 -1.69 -23.81 -15.85
C ASP A 31 -1.99 -25.31 -15.68
N LEU A 32 -3.25 -25.68 -15.37
CA LEU A 32 -3.71 -27.07 -15.27
C LEU A 32 -4.11 -27.70 -16.62
N ASN A 33 -4.29 -26.90 -17.67
CA ASN A 33 -4.82 -27.35 -18.97
C ASN A 33 -3.80 -27.44 -20.10
N ASN A 34 -2.50 -27.28 -19.82
CA ASN A 34 -1.44 -27.38 -20.84
C ASN A 34 -1.05 -28.80 -21.26
N HIS A 35 -1.74 -29.84 -20.78
CA HIS A 35 -1.61 -31.20 -21.29
C HIS A 35 -2.99 -31.78 -21.64
N HIS A 36 -3.37 -31.63 -22.91
CA HIS A 36 -4.25 -32.49 -23.72
C HIS A 36 -5.13 -31.64 -24.66
N LYS A 37 -4.67 -31.50 -25.91
CA LYS A 37 -5.51 -31.11 -27.05
C LYS A 37 -6.54 -32.22 -27.32
N LYS A 38 -7.78 -32.07 -26.84
CA LYS A 38 -8.95 -32.73 -27.44
C LYS A 38 -10.12 -31.76 -27.46
N LYS A 39 -10.62 -31.51 -28.68
CA LYS A 39 -11.94 -30.94 -28.98
C LYS A 39 -12.98 -31.78 -28.22
N PHE A 40 -13.65 -31.18 -27.24
CA PHE A 40 -14.86 -31.76 -26.67
C PHE A 40 -16.07 -31.00 -27.20
N LEU A 41 -16.82 -31.65 -28.09
CA LEU A 41 -18.26 -31.41 -28.24
C LEU A 41 -18.91 -31.77 -26.91
N LEU A 42 -19.53 -30.79 -26.24
CA LEU A 42 -20.33 -31.04 -25.05
C LEU A 42 -21.76 -31.34 -25.48
N THR A 43 -22.05 -32.63 -25.67
CA THR A 43 -23.40 -33.17 -25.56
C THR A 43 -23.90 -32.97 -24.13
N SER A 44 -25.03 -32.29 -23.98
CA SER A 44 -25.71 -32.12 -22.69
C SER A 44 -26.24 -33.46 -22.21
N ILE A 45 -25.54 -34.08 -21.27
CA ILE A 45 -26.08 -35.21 -20.49
C ILE A 45 -27.09 -34.61 -19.52
N ALA A 46 -28.37 -34.87 -19.80
CA ALA A 46 -29.46 -34.62 -18.88
C ALA A 46 -29.35 -35.59 -17.70
N SER A 47 -28.68 -35.18 -16.63
CA SER A 47 -28.83 -35.82 -15.32
C SER A 47 -29.79 -34.97 -14.49
N THR A 48 -31.05 -35.38 -14.45
CA THR A 48 -32.09 -34.85 -13.57
C THR A 48 -31.76 -35.20 -12.12
N ASP A 49 -31.09 -34.30 -11.41
CA ASP A 49 -30.84 -34.46 -9.97
C ASP A 49 -32.15 -34.11 -9.21
N ILE A 50 -32.89 -35.15 -8.78
CA ILE A 50 -34.24 -35.10 -8.16
C ILE A 50 -34.30 -34.19 -6.91
N GLN A 51 -33.18 -33.97 -6.23
CA GLN A 51 -33.09 -33.07 -5.06
C GLN A 51 -33.16 -31.57 -5.43
N HIS A 52 -32.83 -31.21 -6.66
CA HIS A 52 -32.87 -29.82 -7.13
C HIS A 52 -34.30 -29.38 -7.47
N GLN A 53 -35.07 -30.28 -8.08
CA GLN A 53 -36.46 -30.05 -8.46
C GLN A 53 -37.33 -29.85 -7.22
N SER A 54 -37.07 -30.59 -6.13
CA SER A 54 -37.81 -30.46 -4.88
C SER A 54 -37.49 -29.15 -4.11
N PHE A 55 -36.26 -28.62 -4.20
CA PHE A 55 -35.93 -27.31 -3.61
C PHE A 55 -36.49 -26.14 -4.43
N LEU A 56 -36.42 -26.20 -5.76
CA LEU A 56 -37.02 -25.18 -6.63
C LEU A 56 -38.55 -25.22 -6.58
N GLN A 57 -39.16 -26.41 -6.52
CA GLN A 57 -40.59 -26.55 -6.21
C GLN A 57 -40.90 -26.03 -4.81
N ASN A 58 -40.06 -26.24 -3.80
CA ASN A 58 -40.26 -25.63 -2.48
C ASN A 58 -40.10 -24.10 -2.48
N LEU A 59 -39.25 -23.54 -3.33
CA LEU A 59 -39.17 -22.09 -3.52
C LEU A 59 -40.40 -21.56 -4.25
N ALA A 60 -40.84 -22.23 -5.32
CA ALA A 60 -42.03 -21.88 -6.09
C ALA A 60 -43.33 -22.03 -5.27
N ASN A 61 -43.41 -23.06 -4.41
CA ASN A 61 -44.59 -23.41 -3.61
C ASN A 61 -44.62 -22.74 -2.23
N LYS A 62 -43.51 -22.15 -1.75
CA LYS A 62 -43.56 -21.33 -0.54
C LYS A 62 -44.37 -20.07 -0.85
N LYS A 63 -45.18 -19.61 0.11
CA LYS A 63 -45.82 -18.28 0.06
C LYS A 63 -44.70 -17.24 0.09
N LEU A 64 -44.23 -16.85 -1.11
CA LEU A 64 -42.92 -16.21 -1.37
C LEU A 64 -42.80 -14.78 -0.84
N VAL A 65 -43.91 -14.20 -0.40
CA VAL A 65 -43.98 -12.91 0.25
C VAL A 65 -44.82 -13.11 1.51
N SER A 66 -44.17 -13.13 2.67
CA SER A 66 -44.90 -12.73 3.86
C SER A 66 -45.12 -11.22 3.69
N ASN A 67 -46.40 -10.79 3.60
CA ASN A 67 -46.83 -9.39 3.63
C ASN A 67 -46.58 -8.77 5.02
N ASN A 68 -45.41 -9.03 5.58
CA ASN A 68 -45.01 -8.48 6.86
C ASN A 68 -44.26 -7.20 6.55
N LEU A 69 -44.86 -6.05 6.87
CA LEU A 69 -44.31 -4.71 6.63
C LEU A 69 -42.85 -4.60 7.11
N VAL A 70 -42.51 -5.29 8.20
CA VAL A 70 -41.15 -5.38 8.73
C VAL A 70 -40.17 -6.03 7.76
N ASN A 71 -40.56 -7.11 7.07
CA ASN A 71 -39.75 -7.76 6.06
C ASN A 71 -39.59 -6.89 4.81
N GLU A 72 -40.61 -6.13 4.44
CA GLU A 72 -40.52 -5.16 3.35
C GLU A 72 -39.56 -4.01 3.68
N LEU A 73 -39.66 -3.43 4.87
CA LEU A 73 -38.76 -2.38 5.34
C LEU A 73 -37.32 -2.89 5.44
N LYS A 74 -37.13 -4.10 5.96
CA LYS A 74 -35.82 -4.77 6.02
C LYS A 74 -35.22 -4.94 4.63
N ASN A 75 -35.99 -5.41 3.65
CA ASN A 75 -35.47 -5.67 2.31
C ASN A 75 -35.24 -4.37 1.51
N LYS A 76 -36.06 -3.35 1.75
CA LYS A 76 -35.94 -2.04 1.09
C LYS A 76 -34.75 -1.24 1.63
N TYR A 77 -34.57 -1.20 2.95
CA TYR A 77 -33.62 -0.28 3.60
C TYR A 77 -32.41 -0.96 4.26
N TRP A 78 -32.49 -2.24 4.62
CA TRP A 78 -31.50 -2.91 5.47
C TRP A 78 -30.63 -3.93 4.72
N GLN A 79 -31.23 -4.82 3.94
CA GLN A 79 -30.49 -5.89 3.26
C GLN A 79 -31.25 -6.41 2.05
N GLU A 80 -30.58 -6.49 0.90
CA GLU A 80 -31.08 -7.19 -0.28
C GLU A 80 -30.24 -8.43 -0.54
N THR A 81 -30.89 -9.51 -0.97
CA THR A 81 -30.20 -10.74 -1.37
C THR A 81 -30.30 -10.85 -2.88
N ILE A 82 -29.15 -10.97 -3.54
CA ILE A 82 -29.07 -11.10 -4.98
C ILE A 82 -28.64 -12.52 -5.30
N PHE A 83 -29.39 -13.17 -6.17
CA PHE A 83 -29.08 -14.49 -6.69
C PHE A 83 -28.65 -14.34 -8.14
N LEU A 84 -27.44 -14.81 -8.45
CA LEU A 84 -26.98 -14.99 -9.82
C LEU A 84 -27.04 -16.48 -10.12
N SER A 85 -27.92 -16.90 -11.02
CA SER A 85 -28.07 -18.30 -11.43
C SER A 85 -27.92 -18.45 -12.94
N LEU A 86 -27.62 -19.67 -13.39
CA LEU A 86 -27.73 -20.02 -14.80
C LEU A 86 -29.21 -20.05 -15.22
N TYR A 87 -29.48 -19.73 -16.49
CA TYR A 87 -30.82 -19.74 -17.04
C TYR A 87 -31.38 -21.18 -17.07
N GLN A 88 -32.54 -21.39 -16.45
CA GLN A 88 -33.27 -22.66 -16.43
C GLN A 88 -34.79 -22.43 -16.57
N PRO A 89 -35.57 -23.36 -17.15
CA PRO A 89 -37.03 -23.20 -17.31
C PRO A 89 -37.76 -22.85 -16.01
N LEU A 90 -37.38 -23.49 -14.89
CA LEU A 90 -37.91 -23.20 -13.55
C LEU A 90 -37.57 -21.78 -13.05
N SER A 91 -36.41 -21.25 -13.45
CA SER A 91 -36.06 -19.85 -13.17
C SER A 91 -36.94 -18.88 -13.96
N ASN A 92 -37.44 -19.28 -15.13
CA ASN A 92 -38.36 -18.48 -15.93
C ASN A 92 -39.78 -18.50 -15.35
N GLU A 93 -40.26 -19.64 -14.85
CA GLU A 93 -41.51 -19.71 -14.08
C GLU A 93 -41.44 -18.83 -12.83
N TYR A 94 -40.30 -18.85 -12.12
CA TYR A 94 -40.06 -17.97 -10.99
C TYR A 94 -40.00 -16.48 -11.39
N LEU A 95 -39.35 -16.13 -12.50
CA LEU A 95 -39.36 -14.76 -13.01
C LEU A 95 -40.77 -14.31 -13.43
N ASN A 96 -41.56 -15.20 -14.01
CA ASN A 96 -42.92 -14.92 -14.44
C ASN A 96 -43.87 -14.77 -13.24
N SER A 97 -43.70 -15.55 -12.17
CA SER A 97 -44.46 -15.37 -10.93
C SER A 97 -44.10 -14.07 -10.21
N LEU A 98 -42.83 -13.65 -10.25
CA LEU A 98 -42.43 -12.32 -9.77
C LEU A 98 -43.03 -11.18 -10.61
N LYS A 99 -43.07 -11.33 -11.94
CA LYS A 99 -43.71 -10.37 -12.84
C LYS A 99 -45.21 -10.27 -12.60
N SER A 100 -45.92 -11.41 -12.49
CA SER A 100 -47.36 -11.44 -12.25
C SER A 100 -47.73 -10.85 -10.88
N ASN A 101 -46.84 -10.95 -9.89
CA ASN A 101 -47.01 -10.36 -8.57
C ASN A 101 -46.66 -8.86 -8.51
N GLY A 102 -46.39 -8.21 -9.65
CA GLY A 102 -46.07 -6.78 -9.72
C GLY A 102 -44.70 -6.41 -9.14
N ILE A 103 -43.82 -7.39 -8.94
CA ILE A 103 -42.48 -7.21 -8.36
C ILE A 103 -41.43 -6.89 -9.45
N SER A 104 -41.81 -6.98 -10.73
CA SER A 104 -40.89 -6.71 -11.84
C SER A 104 -40.52 -5.24 -11.93
N ILE A 105 -39.22 -5.03 -11.95
CA ILE A 105 -38.56 -3.73 -12.04
C ILE A 105 -38.81 -3.15 -13.44
N SER A 106 -39.33 -1.92 -13.53
CA SER A 106 -39.44 -1.22 -14.82
C SER A 106 -38.04 -0.92 -15.41
N SER A 107 -37.93 -0.73 -16.72
CA SER A 107 -36.64 -0.50 -17.41
C SER A 107 -35.80 0.63 -16.78
N ASN A 108 -36.43 1.71 -16.34
CA ASN A 108 -35.77 2.82 -15.65
C ASN A 108 -35.31 2.46 -14.22
N GLN A 109 -36.10 1.68 -13.48
CA GLN A 109 -35.71 1.19 -12.17
C GLN A 109 -34.56 0.17 -12.27
N ASN A 110 -34.48 -0.60 -13.36
CA ASN A 110 -33.39 -1.54 -13.63
C ASN A 110 -32.07 -0.81 -13.81
N ARG A 111 -32.06 0.28 -14.58
CA ARG A 111 -30.85 1.12 -14.72
C ARG A 111 -30.42 1.70 -13.37
N LYS A 112 -31.35 2.22 -12.57
CA LYS A 112 -31.05 2.75 -11.22
C LYS A 112 -30.52 1.67 -10.29
N PHE A 113 -31.11 0.47 -10.33
CA PHE A 113 -30.64 -0.69 -9.57
C PHE A 113 -29.23 -1.09 -9.97
N LEU A 114 -28.96 -1.27 -11.27
CA LEU A 114 -27.64 -1.62 -11.79
C LEU A 114 -26.58 -0.57 -11.44
N LEU A 115 -26.92 0.72 -11.52
CA LEU A 115 -26.04 1.80 -11.07
C LEU A 115 -25.75 1.69 -9.57
N ASN A 116 -26.77 1.50 -8.72
CA ASN A 116 -26.56 1.36 -7.29
C ASN A 116 -25.82 0.07 -6.92
N LEU A 117 -26.07 -1.02 -7.65
CA LEU A 117 -25.39 -2.30 -7.50
C LEU A 117 -23.91 -2.16 -7.86
N SER A 118 -23.60 -1.55 -9.00
CA SER A 118 -22.22 -1.30 -9.44
C SER A 118 -21.47 -0.40 -8.45
N ARG A 119 -22.12 0.62 -7.88
CA ARG A 119 -21.56 1.45 -6.81
C ARG A 119 -21.29 0.64 -5.54
N ALA A 120 -22.25 -0.19 -5.12
CA ALA A 120 -22.12 -1.02 -3.92
C ALA A 120 -21.04 -2.11 -4.07
N LEU A 121 -20.86 -2.66 -5.28
CA LEU A 121 -19.75 -3.55 -5.60
C LEU A 121 -18.41 -2.81 -5.49
N LYS A 122 -18.28 -1.62 -6.10
CA LYS A 122 -17.07 -0.79 -6.00
C LYS A 122 -16.74 -0.37 -4.57
N SER A 123 -17.76 -0.18 -3.72
CA SER A 123 -17.58 0.18 -2.31
C SER A 123 -17.43 -1.02 -1.37
N ASN A 124 -17.25 -2.25 -1.87
CA ASN A 124 -17.15 -3.48 -1.09
C ASN A 124 -18.32 -3.74 -0.11
N ARG A 125 -19.53 -3.20 -0.40
CA ARG A 125 -20.73 -3.39 0.45
C ARG A 125 -21.41 -4.72 0.26
N ILE A 126 -21.12 -5.38 -0.86
CA ILE A 126 -21.72 -6.66 -1.22
C ILE A 126 -20.71 -7.75 -0.88
N LYS A 127 -21.10 -8.64 0.03
CA LYS A 127 -20.28 -9.81 0.39
C LYS A 127 -20.83 -11.02 -0.32
N VAL A 128 -19.95 -11.81 -0.92
CA VAL A 128 -20.29 -13.13 -1.45
C VAL A 128 -20.47 -14.05 -0.25
N SER A 129 -21.66 -14.63 -0.09
CA SER A 129 -21.86 -15.69 0.90
C SER A 129 -21.37 -17.01 0.32
N ALA A 130 -20.06 -17.11 0.07
CA ALA A 130 -19.41 -18.37 -0.23
C ALA A 130 -19.01 -18.99 1.11
N ASN A 131 -19.88 -19.82 1.69
CA ASN A 131 -19.52 -20.62 2.84
C ASN A 131 -18.31 -21.49 2.45
N ASN A 132 -17.17 -21.29 3.13
CA ASN A 132 -15.97 -22.13 3.06
C ASN A 132 -15.36 -22.41 1.67
N ILE A 133 -14.65 -21.41 1.13
CA ILE A 133 -13.70 -21.57 0.00
C ILE A 133 -12.52 -22.51 0.37
N LYS A 134 -12.31 -22.83 1.66
CA LYS A 134 -11.19 -23.69 2.09
C LYS A 134 -11.41 -25.20 1.84
N ASN A 135 -12.66 -25.64 1.63
CA ASN A 135 -12.99 -27.03 1.27
C ASN A 135 -13.69 -27.08 -0.10
N ILE A 136 -13.05 -26.53 -1.13
CA ILE A 136 -13.51 -26.68 -2.52
C ILE A 136 -13.14 -28.10 -2.97
N ASN A 137 -13.92 -29.08 -2.49
CA ASN A 137 -14.13 -30.30 -3.23
C ASN A 137 -14.94 -29.97 -4.50
N LYS A 138 -14.73 -30.76 -5.56
CA LYS A 138 -15.29 -30.64 -6.92
C LYS A 138 -16.82 -30.52 -7.03
N ASN A 139 -17.57 -30.43 -5.93
CA ASN A 139 -19.03 -30.32 -5.92
C ASN A 139 -19.57 -28.88 -6.10
N PHE A 140 -18.70 -27.87 -6.29
CA PHE A 140 -19.15 -26.52 -6.66
C PHE A 140 -19.93 -26.48 -7.98
N TYR A 141 -19.70 -27.45 -8.87
CA TYR A 141 -20.49 -27.61 -10.10
C TYR A 141 -21.97 -27.98 -9.86
N LYS A 142 -22.36 -28.36 -8.64
CA LYS A 142 -23.77 -28.65 -8.31
C LYS A 142 -24.58 -27.44 -7.84
N ASN A 143 -23.93 -26.36 -7.38
CA ASN A 143 -24.64 -25.16 -6.96
C ASN A 143 -24.82 -24.20 -8.14
N HIS A 144 -26.00 -24.25 -8.76
CA HIS A 144 -26.37 -23.49 -9.95
C HIS A 144 -26.59 -21.98 -9.71
N TYR A 145 -26.31 -21.49 -8.49
CA TYR A 145 -26.43 -20.08 -8.15
C TYR A 145 -25.37 -19.60 -7.16
N ILE A 146 -25.03 -18.33 -7.27
CA ILE A 146 -24.20 -17.59 -6.32
C ILE A 146 -25.11 -16.61 -5.58
N LYS A 147 -25.12 -16.71 -4.25
CA LYS A 147 -25.85 -15.81 -3.37
C LYS A 147 -24.95 -14.68 -2.90
N TYR A 148 -25.40 -13.45 -3.15
CA TYR A 148 -24.78 -12.23 -2.67
C TYR A 148 -25.67 -11.57 -1.63
N ILE A 149 -25.06 -11.08 -0.55
CA ILE A 149 -25.77 -10.31 0.47
C ILE A 149 -25.34 -8.85 0.34
N TRP A 150 -26.26 -8.01 -0.14
CA TRP A 150 -26.07 -6.58 -0.22
C TRP A 150 -26.67 -5.90 1.02
N LYS A 151 -25.81 -5.40 1.91
CA LYS A 151 -26.25 -4.60 3.04
C LYS A 151 -26.53 -3.16 2.59
N LYS A 152 -27.75 -2.69 2.79
CA LYS A 152 -28.21 -1.34 2.40
C LYS A 152 -28.27 -0.41 3.62
N GLY A 153 -28.21 0.90 3.36
CA GLY A 153 -28.34 1.93 4.39
C GLY A 153 -27.29 1.83 5.51
N PHE A 154 -27.76 1.85 6.76
CA PHE A 154 -26.94 1.79 7.97
C PHE A 154 -26.68 0.37 8.49
N ASN A 155 -26.98 -0.68 7.70
CA ASN A 155 -26.66 -2.07 8.07
C ASN A 155 -25.15 -2.33 7.94
N LEU A 156 -24.40 -1.66 8.82
CA LEU A 156 -22.98 -1.83 8.98
C LEU A 156 -22.72 -3.19 9.64
N PRO A 157 -21.81 -4.02 9.11
CA PRO A 157 -21.46 -5.25 9.79
C PRO A 157 -20.87 -4.89 11.16
N ILE A 158 -21.60 -5.19 12.23
CA ILE A 158 -21.08 -5.08 13.60
C ILE A 158 -19.85 -5.97 13.66
N SER A 159 -18.66 -5.39 13.69
CA SER A 159 -17.46 -6.19 13.80
C SER A 159 -17.37 -6.73 15.21
N LEU A 160 -17.26 -8.05 15.34
CA LEU A 160 -16.88 -8.72 16.60
C LEU A 160 -15.55 -8.17 17.17
N LYS A 161 -14.76 -7.47 16.35
CA LYS A 161 -13.56 -6.75 16.79
C LYS A 161 -13.83 -5.55 17.67
N ILE A 162 -14.96 -4.84 17.54
CA ILE A 162 -15.31 -3.72 18.43
C ILE A 162 -15.48 -4.23 19.88
N LEU A 163 -16.03 -5.43 20.04
CA LEU A 163 -16.11 -6.12 21.34
C LEU A 163 -14.73 -6.58 21.85
N ASN A 164 -13.78 -6.87 20.94
CA ASN A 164 -12.41 -7.30 21.27
C ASN A 164 -11.36 -6.17 21.22
N ILE A 165 -11.75 -4.89 21.22
CA ILE A 165 -10.82 -3.74 21.19
C ILE A 165 -9.84 -3.78 22.39
N LYS A 166 -10.23 -4.36 23.54
CA LYS A 166 -9.31 -4.51 24.68
C LYS A 166 -8.17 -5.53 24.45
N GLN A 167 -8.31 -6.48 23.51
CA GLN A 167 -7.33 -7.56 23.34
C GLN A 167 -6.46 -7.42 22.07
N ASN A 168 -6.93 -6.72 21.03
CA ASN A 168 -6.22 -6.62 19.75
C ASN A 168 -5.36 -5.36 19.57
N ILE A 169 -5.27 -4.47 20.56
CA ILE A 169 -4.34 -3.32 20.53
C ILE A 169 -2.86 -3.80 20.52
N PHE A 170 -2.58 -5.05 20.89
CA PHE A 170 -1.22 -5.59 21.03
C PHE A 170 -0.75 -6.58 19.95
N LYS A 171 -1.58 -6.93 18.96
CA LYS A 171 -1.19 -7.91 17.92
C LYS A 171 -1.34 -7.34 16.51
N SER A 172 -0.51 -6.33 16.21
CA SER A 172 -0.23 -5.94 14.83
C SER A 172 0.84 -6.88 14.29
N THR A 173 0.42 -7.85 13.48
CA THR A 173 1.29 -8.76 12.73
C THR A 173 2.01 -8.02 11.62
N ASN A 174 3.26 -7.68 11.89
CA ASN A 174 4.37 -7.57 10.94
C ASN A 174 5.60 -7.98 11.75
N ASP A 175 6.50 -8.82 11.24
CA ASP A 175 7.70 -9.30 11.96
C ASP A 175 8.62 -8.18 12.51
N LEU A 176 8.35 -6.93 12.17
CA LEU A 176 9.01 -5.74 12.71
C LEU A 176 8.35 -5.17 13.98
N SER A 177 7.08 -5.47 14.27
CA SER A 177 6.33 -4.87 15.39
C SER A 177 6.83 -5.36 16.75
N GLN A 178 7.26 -6.62 16.85
CA GLN A 178 7.84 -7.19 18.08
C GLN A 178 9.16 -6.51 18.49
N ASN A 179 9.83 -5.85 17.54
CA ASN A 179 11.10 -5.16 17.76
C ASN A 179 11.03 -3.65 17.51
N LYS A 180 9.83 -3.05 17.44
CA LYS A 180 9.63 -1.62 17.14
C LYS A 180 10.55 -0.74 17.99
N ASP A 181 10.56 -0.95 19.29
CA ASP A 181 11.31 -0.12 20.23
C ASP A 181 12.83 -0.29 20.06
N ILE A 182 13.29 -1.50 19.73
CA ILE A 182 14.71 -1.78 19.45
C ILE A 182 15.12 -1.10 18.14
N VAL A 183 14.28 -1.20 17.10
CA VAL A 183 14.50 -0.55 15.81
C VAL A 183 14.58 0.97 16.00
N LEU A 184 13.60 1.57 16.66
CA LEU A 184 13.57 3.02 16.90
C LEU A 184 14.76 3.48 17.75
N LYS A 185 15.12 2.77 18.82
CA LYS A 185 16.32 3.10 19.63
C LYS A 185 17.62 3.02 18.83
N LYS A 186 17.77 2.07 17.91
CA LYS A 186 18.95 1.97 17.05
C LYS A 186 18.97 3.07 15.99
N ILE A 187 17.83 3.41 15.41
CA ILE A 187 17.70 4.41 14.35
C ILE A 187 17.75 5.84 14.90
N GLN A 188 17.30 6.08 16.13
CA GLN A 188 17.44 7.37 16.83
C GLN A 188 18.87 7.87 16.87
N LYS A 189 19.83 6.93 16.94
CA LYS A 189 21.26 7.25 16.93
C LYS A 189 21.79 7.55 15.53
N THR A 190 20.97 7.42 14.49
CA THR A 190 21.37 7.56 13.08
C THR A 190 20.79 8.85 12.51
N GLN A 191 21.67 9.79 12.17
CA GLN A 191 21.29 11.09 11.58
C GLN A 191 21.17 10.99 10.05
N LEU A 192 20.52 9.94 9.54
CA LEU A 192 20.38 9.78 8.10
C LEU A 192 19.27 10.69 7.57
N PRO A 193 19.57 11.63 6.66
CA PRO A 193 18.59 12.50 6.07
C PRO A 193 17.74 11.76 5.04
N LEU A 194 16.46 12.10 5.00
CA LEU A 194 15.51 11.77 3.96
C LEU A 194 14.84 13.06 3.50
N PHE A 195 14.37 13.12 2.27
CA PHE A 195 13.71 14.30 1.74
C PHE A 195 12.26 13.98 1.46
N THR A 196 11.34 14.88 1.81
CA THR A 196 9.94 14.70 1.48
C THR A 196 9.33 16.02 1.05
N ILE A 197 8.16 15.93 0.44
CA ILE A 197 7.45 17.05 -0.11
C ILE A 197 6.35 17.46 0.85
N ILE A 198 6.34 18.73 1.22
CA ILE A 198 5.31 19.34 2.07
C ILE A 198 4.60 20.47 1.35
N ASN A 199 3.37 20.74 1.76
CA ASN A 199 2.69 21.99 1.42
C ASN A 199 3.12 23.12 2.37
N LYS A 200 2.57 24.33 2.15
CA LYS A 200 2.78 25.50 3.02
C LYS A 200 2.33 25.34 4.48
N PHE A 201 1.60 24.28 4.83
CA PHE A 201 1.16 23.96 6.19
C PHE A 201 2.03 22.90 6.86
N ASN A 202 3.21 22.61 6.30
CA ASN A 202 4.09 21.55 6.75
C ASN A 202 3.44 20.16 6.75
N GLN A 203 2.44 19.95 5.89
CA GLN A 203 1.79 18.65 5.73
C GLN A 203 2.42 17.91 4.56
N ILE A 204 2.75 16.63 4.77
CA ILE A 204 3.33 15.77 3.74
C ILE A 204 2.32 15.56 2.62
N VAL A 205 2.75 15.77 1.38
CA VAL A 205 1.95 15.53 0.18
C VAL A 205 1.91 14.01 -0.08
N LEU A 206 0.70 13.47 -0.19
CA LEU A 206 0.47 12.04 -0.42
C LEU A 206 0.00 11.79 -1.86
N ALA A 207 0.49 10.71 -2.46
CA ALA A 207 0.01 10.21 -3.73
C ALA A 207 -1.26 9.36 -3.53
N GLU A 208 -2.29 9.60 -4.32
CA GLU A 208 -3.50 8.79 -4.30
C GLU A 208 -3.30 7.49 -5.09
N HIS A 209 -3.69 6.36 -4.52
CA HIS A 209 -3.63 5.07 -5.21
C HIS A 209 -4.70 5.00 -6.31
N PRO A 210 -4.39 4.58 -7.56
CA PRO A 210 -5.31 4.64 -8.69
C PRO A 210 -6.59 3.81 -8.53
N LYS A 211 -6.58 2.82 -7.63
CA LYS A 211 -7.79 2.03 -7.29
C LYS A 211 -8.82 2.83 -6.49
N ARG A 212 -8.48 4.02 -5.99
CA ARG A 212 -9.35 4.86 -5.17
C ARG A 212 -10.09 5.88 -6.06
N ASN A 213 -11.13 5.42 -6.75
CA ASN A 213 -12.10 6.34 -7.37
C ASN A 213 -13.14 6.80 -6.33
N ILE A 214 -12.80 7.79 -5.51
CA ILE A 214 -13.73 8.37 -4.50
C ILE A 214 -14.78 9.26 -5.16
N SER A 215 -14.43 9.90 -6.27
CA SER A 215 -15.21 10.98 -6.91
C SER A 215 -16.62 10.57 -7.34
N SER A 216 -16.92 9.26 -7.42
CA SER A 216 -18.24 8.74 -7.77
C SER A 216 -19.03 8.11 -6.60
N LEU A 217 -18.52 8.15 -5.36
CA LEU A 217 -19.15 7.51 -4.19
C LEU A 217 -20.12 8.47 -3.49
N SER A 218 -21.31 7.99 -3.15
CA SER A 218 -22.26 8.77 -2.33
C SER A 218 -21.73 8.96 -0.91
N LEU A 219 -22.20 9.97 -0.18
CA LEU A 219 -21.80 10.23 1.22
C LEU A 219 -21.96 8.98 2.10
N LEU A 220 -23.05 8.24 1.92
CA LEU A 220 -23.25 6.98 2.64
C LEU A 220 -22.16 5.98 2.29
N ASP A 221 -21.79 5.83 1.00
CA ASP A 221 -20.73 4.92 0.57
C ASP A 221 -19.38 5.29 1.19
N GLN A 222 -19.11 6.60 1.34
CA GLN A 222 -17.92 7.10 2.01
C GLN A 222 -17.93 6.74 3.51
N ILE A 223 -19.05 6.97 4.21
CA ILE A 223 -19.20 6.62 5.64
C ILE A 223 -19.03 5.10 5.83
N TYR A 224 -19.66 4.29 4.97
CA TYR A 224 -19.53 2.83 5.02
C TYR A 224 -18.09 2.40 4.77
N LYS A 225 -17.42 3.01 3.79
CA LYS A 225 -16.02 2.71 3.48
C LYS A 225 -15.13 2.98 4.69
N VAL A 226 -15.23 4.18 5.28
CA VAL A 226 -14.49 4.57 6.50
C VAL A 226 -14.78 3.61 7.65
N TYR A 227 -16.04 3.25 7.88
CA TYR A 227 -16.42 2.29 8.92
C TYR A 227 -15.82 0.90 8.64
N SER A 228 -15.94 0.42 7.40
CA SER A 228 -15.46 -0.92 7.00
C SER A 228 -13.94 -1.05 7.08
N GLN A 229 -13.19 0.02 6.76
CA GLN A 229 -11.74 0.06 6.87
C GLN A 229 -11.28 0.04 8.33
N LYS A 230 -11.99 0.73 9.24
CA LYS A 230 -11.67 0.71 10.67
C LYS A 230 -11.98 -0.62 11.35
N THR A 231 -12.95 -1.37 10.82
CA THR A 231 -13.49 -2.57 11.48
C THR A 231 -13.01 -3.89 10.89
N SER A 232 -12.61 -3.89 9.62
CA SER A 232 -11.99 -5.05 8.97
C SER A 232 -10.51 -5.10 9.38
N SER A 233 -9.93 -6.30 9.59
CA SER A 233 -8.46 -6.41 9.49
C SER A 233 -8.12 -5.95 8.09
N LEU A 234 -7.41 -4.83 7.98
CA LEU A 234 -6.82 -4.37 6.73
C LEU A 234 -6.14 -5.58 6.09
N ASN A 235 -6.69 -6.06 4.97
CA ASN A 235 -5.89 -6.87 4.07
C ASN A 235 -4.76 -5.95 3.59
N GLU A 236 -3.54 -6.47 3.48
CA GLU A 236 -2.30 -5.73 3.13
C GLU A 236 -2.39 -4.89 1.83
N TYR A 237 -3.47 -5.05 1.07
CA TYR A 237 -3.70 -4.45 -0.26
C TYR A 237 -4.66 -3.25 -0.27
N ASP A 238 -5.14 -2.75 0.88
CA ASP A 238 -6.18 -1.70 0.93
C ASP A 238 -5.65 -0.32 1.39
N HIS A 239 -4.40 -0.01 1.06
CA HIS A 239 -3.83 1.32 1.29
C HIS A 239 -4.35 2.29 0.23
N SER A 240 -4.87 3.43 0.68
CA SER A 240 -5.45 4.44 -0.19
C SER A 240 -4.46 5.48 -0.68
N TYR A 241 -3.39 5.68 0.07
CA TYR A 241 -2.42 6.73 -0.18
C TYR A 241 -1.00 6.20 -0.04
N GLU A 242 -0.07 6.82 -0.74
CA GLU A 242 1.36 6.57 -0.60
C GLU A 242 2.08 7.85 -0.19
N GLY A 243 2.89 7.77 0.85
CA GLY A 243 3.76 8.85 1.28
C GLY A 243 5.20 8.52 0.91
N LEU A 244 5.90 9.49 0.31
CA LEU A 244 7.20 9.26 -0.31
C LEU A 244 8.30 10.02 0.45
N PHE A 245 9.37 9.29 0.74
CA PHE A 245 10.62 9.84 1.28
C PHE A 245 11.75 9.49 0.32
N PHE A 246 12.55 10.46 -0.08
CA PHE A 246 13.62 10.32 -1.07
C PHE A 246 14.96 10.32 -0.37
N ILE A 247 15.88 9.45 -0.79
CA ILE A 247 17.27 9.47 -0.31
C ILE A 247 18.05 10.64 -0.92
N ASN A 248 17.77 10.93 -2.19
CA ASN A 248 18.40 12.00 -2.95
C ASN A 248 17.50 13.25 -3.00
N PRO A 249 18.00 14.45 -2.65
CA PRO A 249 17.21 15.68 -2.71
C PRO A 249 16.79 16.06 -4.12
N ASN A 250 17.56 15.70 -5.15
CA ASN A 250 17.24 16.01 -6.53
C ASN A 250 16.04 15.21 -7.03
N ASP A 251 15.93 13.93 -6.63
CA ASP A 251 14.76 13.10 -6.95
C ASP A 251 13.49 13.67 -6.30
N ALA A 252 13.60 14.22 -5.08
CA ALA A 252 12.50 14.92 -4.42
C ALA A 252 12.12 16.23 -5.15
N LEU A 253 13.11 17.00 -5.63
CA LEU A 253 12.89 18.22 -6.40
C LEU A 253 12.24 17.93 -7.75
N GLU A 254 12.66 16.88 -8.44
CA GLU A 254 12.03 16.43 -9.68
C GLU A 254 10.57 16.05 -9.44
N TYR A 255 10.31 15.26 -8.39
CA TYR A 255 8.94 14.91 -8.02
C TYR A 255 8.10 16.15 -7.66
N LYS A 256 8.70 17.14 -6.97
CA LYS A 256 8.05 18.43 -6.69
C LYS A 256 7.63 19.13 -7.97
N ASN A 257 8.55 19.25 -8.92
CA ASN A 257 8.30 19.92 -10.20
C ASN A 257 7.23 19.20 -11.00
N TYR A 258 7.24 17.87 -11.01
CA TYR A 258 6.19 17.07 -11.64
C TYR A 258 4.81 17.32 -11.00
N VAL A 259 4.73 17.34 -9.68
CA VAL A 259 3.47 17.63 -8.97
C VAL A 259 3.01 19.06 -9.26
N SER A 260 3.92 20.05 -9.23
CA SER A 260 3.61 21.43 -9.57
C SER A 260 3.05 21.55 -11.00
N TYR A 261 3.75 20.98 -11.99
CA TYR A 261 3.33 20.99 -13.39
C TYR A 261 1.96 20.33 -13.60
N LYS A 262 1.74 19.16 -12.98
CA LYS A 262 0.48 18.41 -13.16
C LYS A 262 -0.74 19.11 -12.54
N TYR A 263 -0.55 19.92 -11.51
CA TYR A 263 -1.62 20.55 -10.75
C TYR A 263 -1.61 22.09 -10.80
N GLU A 264 -0.83 22.67 -11.71
CA GLU A 264 -0.53 24.12 -11.83
C GLU A 264 -1.78 25.01 -11.95
N ASN A 265 -2.90 24.46 -12.43
CA ASN A 265 -4.15 25.20 -12.66
C ASN A 265 -5.13 25.22 -11.47
N LYS A 266 -4.76 24.72 -10.29
CA LYS A 266 -5.67 24.67 -9.13
C LYS A 266 -5.04 25.31 -7.88
N ASN A 267 -5.20 26.63 -7.81
CA ASN A 267 -4.90 27.52 -6.67
C ASN A 267 -3.42 27.84 -6.43
N SER A 268 -3.11 29.14 -6.52
CA SER A 268 -1.87 29.81 -6.05
C SER A 268 -1.56 29.56 -4.57
N GLU A 269 -2.49 28.96 -3.83
CA GLU A 269 -2.37 28.62 -2.42
C GLU A 269 -1.56 27.33 -2.15
N ASN A 270 -1.26 26.49 -3.14
CA ASN A 270 -0.53 25.23 -2.98
C ASN A 270 0.96 25.38 -3.35
N ARG A 271 1.68 26.26 -2.66
CA ARG A 271 3.15 26.23 -2.72
C ARG A 271 3.63 24.97 -2.02
N ILE A 272 4.38 24.16 -2.77
CA ILE A 272 4.93 22.88 -2.34
C ILE A 272 6.45 23.05 -2.23
N ASN A 273 7.02 22.56 -1.13
CA ASN A 273 8.45 22.63 -0.84
C ASN A 273 9.02 21.25 -0.52
N VAL A 274 10.33 21.10 -0.72
CA VAL A 274 11.08 19.91 -0.27
C VAL A 274 11.71 20.25 1.07
N ILE A 275 11.51 19.38 2.06
CA ILE A 275 12.17 19.47 3.37
C ILE A 275 13.02 18.24 3.63
N ALA A 276 14.05 18.42 4.46
CA ALA A 276 14.81 17.32 5.03
C ALA A 276 14.10 16.82 6.30
N SER A 277 13.83 15.52 6.34
CA SER A 277 13.44 14.76 7.52
C SER A 277 14.54 13.76 7.88
N THR A 278 14.33 12.99 8.94
CA THR A 278 15.26 11.94 9.35
C THR A 278 14.71 10.54 9.03
N LEU A 279 15.60 9.56 8.95
CA LEU A 279 15.24 8.14 8.88
C LEU A 279 14.42 7.72 10.12
N GLU A 280 14.72 8.29 11.28
CA GLU A 280 13.91 8.09 12.49
C GLU A 280 12.46 8.50 12.26
N PHE A 281 12.24 9.71 11.73
CA PHE A 281 10.89 10.20 11.44
C PHE A 281 10.14 9.29 10.47
N TYR A 282 10.82 8.76 9.44
CA TYR A 282 10.25 7.76 8.55
C TYR A 282 9.81 6.49 9.30
N TYR A 283 10.65 5.92 10.16
CA TYR A 283 10.28 4.71 10.89
C TYR A 283 9.21 4.97 11.94
N HIS A 284 9.22 6.15 12.56
CA HIS A 284 8.16 6.58 13.47
C HIS A 284 6.81 6.61 12.75
N THR A 285 6.74 7.31 11.62
CA THR A 285 5.52 7.38 10.80
C THR A 285 5.12 6.02 10.22
N TYR A 286 6.09 5.17 9.84
CA TYR A 286 5.85 3.81 9.38
C TYR A 286 5.20 2.92 10.45
N TYR A 287 5.67 2.99 11.70
CA TYR A 287 5.17 2.13 12.78
C TYR A 287 3.95 2.68 13.51
N GLU A 288 3.75 4.00 13.54
CA GLU A 288 2.58 4.61 14.17
C GLU A 288 1.36 4.64 13.26
N ASN A 289 1.55 4.49 11.96
CA ASN A 289 0.43 4.49 11.04
C ASN A 289 -0.47 3.27 11.22
N LYS A 290 -1.58 3.51 11.91
CA LYS A 290 -2.82 2.71 11.83
C LYS A 290 -3.70 3.13 10.64
N THR A 291 -3.15 3.91 9.70
CA THR A 291 -3.89 4.65 8.67
C THR A 291 -3.77 4.02 7.28
N GLU A 292 -4.57 4.53 6.33
CA GLU A 292 -4.61 4.09 4.92
C GLU A 292 -3.36 4.50 4.09
N VAL A 293 -2.29 4.95 4.74
CA VAL A 293 -1.11 5.52 4.08
C VAL A 293 0.05 4.53 4.14
N LYS A 294 0.55 4.14 2.97
CA LYS A 294 1.76 3.34 2.81
C LYS A 294 2.97 4.25 2.63
N TRP A 295 3.88 4.25 3.59
CA TRP A 295 5.14 4.98 3.47
C TRP A 295 6.15 4.20 2.64
N ARG A 296 6.88 4.91 1.75
CA ARG A 296 7.92 4.33 0.90
C ARG A 296 9.16 5.20 0.93
N ILE A 297 10.31 4.56 1.04
CA ILE A 297 11.60 5.17 0.72
C ILE A 297 11.85 4.96 -0.78
N ILE A 298 12.08 6.05 -1.49
CA ILE A 298 12.54 6.10 -2.86
C ILE A 298 14.07 6.15 -2.81
N PRO A 299 14.75 5.13 -3.37
CA PRO A 299 16.21 5.10 -3.40
C PRO A 299 16.74 6.21 -4.31
N ASP A 300 18.01 6.56 -4.15
CA ASP A 300 18.72 7.43 -5.08
C ASP A 300 18.74 6.77 -6.47
N LEU A 301 17.93 7.30 -7.39
CA LEU A 301 17.72 6.70 -8.71
C LEU A 301 18.98 6.76 -9.56
N THR A 302 19.76 7.83 -9.41
CA THR A 302 21.03 7.99 -10.11
C THR A 302 22.06 6.98 -9.61
N GLU A 303 22.15 6.80 -8.30
CA GLU A 303 23.07 5.82 -7.71
C GLU A 303 22.66 4.38 -8.05
N LEU A 304 21.35 4.07 -8.03
CA LEU A 304 20.83 2.77 -8.44
C LEU A 304 21.17 2.47 -9.91
N GLY A 305 21.00 3.44 -10.80
CA GLY A 305 21.40 3.32 -12.21
C GLY A 305 22.90 3.07 -12.36
N ASN A 306 23.74 3.84 -11.67
CA ASN A 306 25.19 3.62 -11.69
C ASN A 306 25.58 2.25 -11.12
N LEU A 307 24.93 1.79 -10.06
CA LEU A 307 25.17 0.47 -9.48
C LEU A 307 24.91 -0.64 -10.50
N LEU A 308 23.75 -0.61 -11.17
CA LEU A 308 23.33 -1.64 -12.10
C LEU A 308 24.19 -1.66 -13.38
N PHE A 309 24.48 -0.49 -13.95
CA PHE A 309 25.10 -0.41 -15.28
C PHE A 309 26.63 -0.26 -15.25
N LYS A 310 27.19 0.29 -14.16
CA LYS A 310 28.63 0.58 -14.04
C LYS A 310 29.30 -0.22 -12.92
N TYR A 311 28.84 -0.08 -11.68
CA TYR A 311 29.60 -0.55 -10.52
C TYR A 311 29.55 -2.07 -10.36
N LYS A 312 28.42 -2.71 -10.68
CA LYS A 312 28.27 -4.18 -10.63
C LYS A 312 29.35 -4.95 -11.43
N LYS A 313 29.94 -4.33 -12.46
CA LYS A 313 30.99 -4.94 -13.30
C LYS A 313 32.39 -4.83 -12.68
N LEU A 314 32.56 -4.12 -11.57
CA LEU A 314 33.84 -3.90 -10.92
C LEU A 314 34.21 -5.09 -10.02
N ASN A 315 35.41 -5.64 -10.20
CA ASN A 315 35.86 -6.86 -9.51
C ASN A 315 35.93 -6.71 -7.97
N HIS A 316 36.14 -5.49 -7.47
CA HIS A 316 36.21 -5.20 -6.03
C HIS A 316 34.83 -4.95 -5.40
N ILE A 317 33.73 -5.09 -6.15
CA ILE A 317 32.37 -4.90 -5.66
C ILE A 317 31.65 -6.25 -5.63
N LYS A 318 31.09 -6.60 -4.47
CA LYS A 318 30.32 -7.82 -4.28
C LYS A 318 28.98 -7.49 -3.65
N PHE A 319 27.94 -8.20 -4.04
CA PHE A 319 26.63 -8.08 -3.39
C PHE A 319 26.57 -9.01 -2.16
N HIS A 320 25.95 -8.53 -1.10
CA HIS A 320 25.70 -9.35 0.08
C HIS A 320 24.81 -10.56 -0.28
N ALA A 321 25.03 -11.71 0.34
CA ALA A 321 24.36 -12.96 -0.02
C ALA A 321 22.82 -12.91 0.13
N GLU A 322 22.33 -12.16 1.11
CA GLU A 322 20.89 -11.96 1.35
C GLU A 322 20.29 -10.84 0.48
N GLN A 323 21.09 -10.15 -0.35
CA GLN A 323 20.57 -9.12 -1.24
C GLN A 323 19.75 -9.75 -2.35
N ASN A 324 18.53 -9.26 -2.55
CA ASN A 324 17.77 -9.57 -3.76
C ASN A 324 18.15 -8.61 -4.89
N TYR A 325 18.79 -9.15 -5.91
CA TYR A 325 19.21 -8.43 -7.12
C TYR A 325 19.27 -9.38 -8.29
N GLY A 326 19.22 -8.83 -9.50
CA GLY A 326 19.36 -9.60 -10.73
C GLY A 326 20.18 -8.86 -11.76
N TYR A 327 20.03 -9.24 -13.02
CA TYR A 327 20.73 -8.61 -14.13
C TYR A 327 20.37 -7.11 -14.25
N ASN A 328 19.07 -6.79 -14.20
CA ASN A 328 18.50 -5.48 -14.46
C ASN A 328 17.73 -4.89 -13.27
N TYR A 329 17.89 -5.45 -12.07
CA TYR A 329 17.18 -4.96 -10.89
C TYR A 329 18.03 -5.08 -9.63
N PHE A 330 17.76 -4.21 -8.67
CA PHE A 330 18.27 -4.24 -7.32
C PHE A 330 17.15 -3.77 -6.38
N GLN A 331 16.94 -4.50 -5.28
CA GLN A 331 15.88 -4.16 -4.32
C GLN A 331 16.38 -3.14 -3.28
N GLY A 332 15.72 -1.99 -3.20
CA GLY A 332 15.87 -0.99 -2.13
C GLY A 332 16.97 0.05 -2.38
N GLN A 333 17.33 0.79 -1.31
CA GLN A 333 18.44 1.75 -1.35
C GLN A 333 19.76 1.00 -1.17
N PRO A 334 20.69 1.07 -2.14
CA PRO A 334 22.00 0.46 -1.97
C PRO A 334 22.80 1.18 -0.88
N VAL A 335 23.51 0.37 -0.09
CA VAL A 335 24.52 0.81 0.88
C VAL A 335 25.82 0.09 0.61
N TYR A 336 26.93 0.81 0.77
CA TYR A 336 28.28 0.32 0.48
C TYR A 336 29.06 0.18 1.78
N LEU A 337 29.61 -1.01 1.99
CA LEU A 337 30.37 -1.40 3.18
C LEU A 337 31.80 -1.74 2.75
N ILE A 338 32.78 -0.98 3.20
CA ILE A 338 34.20 -1.30 2.98
C ILE A 338 34.54 -2.54 3.81
N GLN A 339 35.03 -3.60 3.16
CA GLN A 339 35.46 -4.82 3.81
C GLN A 339 36.85 -4.65 4.42
N SER A 340 37.13 -5.43 5.46
CA SER A 340 38.48 -5.56 6.00
C SER A 340 39.43 -6.13 4.95
N THR A 341 40.63 -5.57 4.84
CA THR A 341 41.67 -6.01 3.89
C THR A 341 42.90 -6.49 4.62
N LEU A 342 43.51 -7.58 4.16
CA LEU A 342 44.85 -7.98 4.59
C LEU A 342 45.87 -7.06 3.92
N ALA A 343 46.67 -6.36 4.70
CA ALA A 343 47.72 -5.47 4.19
C ALA A 343 49.04 -5.75 4.89
N LEU A 344 50.13 -5.52 4.16
CA LEU A 344 51.48 -5.70 4.69
C LEU A 344 51.92 -4.40 5.36
N ASN A 345 52.27 -4.47 6.63
CA ASN A 345 52.86 -3.36 7.36
C ASN A 345 54.31 -3.16 6.87
N ALA A 346 54.61 -1.95 6.41
CA ALA A 346 55.89 -1.58 5.83
C ALA A 346 57.05 -1.72 6.84
N SER A 347 56.78 -1.48 8.12
CA SER A 347 57.80 -1.47 9.18
C SER A 347 58.19 -2.88 9.62
N ASN A 348 57.22 -3.77 9.84
CA ASN A 348 57.47 -5.11 10.41
C ASN A 348 57.33 -6.26 9.38
N LYS A 349 56.94 -5.96 8.12
CA LYS A 349 56.66 -6.90 7.03
C LYS A 349 55.58 -7.96 7.32
N LYS A 350 54.83 -7.83 8.42
CA LYS A 350 53.73 -8.74 8.77
C LYS A 350 52.45 -8.37 8.02
N LYS A 351 51.67 -9.39 7.67
CA LYS A 351 50.32 -9.21 7.10
C LYS A 351 49.33 -9.05 8.24
N GLU A 352 48.66 -7.92 8.28
CA GLU A 352 47.68 -7.60 9.31
C GLU A 352 46.31 -7.34 8.66
N ARG A 353 45.24 -7.72 9.37
CA ARG A 353 43.87 -7.47 8.93
C ARG A 353 43.47 -6.06 9.36
N ILE A 354 43.25 -5.19 8.38
CA ILE A 354 42.89 -3.80 8.62
C ILE A 354 41.40 -3.63 8.37
N GLU A 355 40.73 -3.01 9.33
CA GLU A 355 39.31 -2.70 9.26
C GLU A 355 39.09 -1.20 9.16
N TYR A 356 38.18 -0.78 8.28
CA TYR A 356 37.82 0.63 8.13
C TYR A 356 36.81 1.04 9.21
N PHE A 357 37.17 2.03 10.02
CA PHE A 357 36.31 2.62 11.04
C PHE A 357 36.43 4.14 11.05
N TYR A 358 35.33 4.81 11.38
CA TYR A 358 35.38 6.20 11.80
C TYR A 358 35.63 6.26 13.30
N ILE A 359 36.64 7.02 13.71
CA ILE A 359 37.02 7.16 15.11
C ILE A 359 36.57 8.54 15.58
N ASN A 360 35.78 8.58 16.65
CA ASN A 360 35.44 9.81 17.35
C ASN A 360 36.01 9.74 18.77
N ASN A 361 36.86 10.72 19.11
CA ASN A 361 37.45 10.83 20.43
C ASN A 361 36.64 11.86 21.20
N GLN A 362 35.75 11.38 22.07
CA GLN A 362 34.98 12.24 22.97
C GLN A 362 35.43 12.00 24.41
N LYS A 363 35.91 13.06 25.06
CA LYS A 363 36.12 13.18 26.53
C LYS A 363 36.38 11.84 27.24
N ASP A 364 37.50 11.19 26.89
CA ASP A 364 38.03 9.95 27.50
C ASP A 364 37.59 8.59 26.91
N GLN A 365 36.76 8.58 25.85
CA GLN A 365 36.39 7.36 25.15
C GLN A 365 36.65 7.44 23.64
N THR A 366 37.39 6.44 23.13
CA THR A 366 37.56 6.24 21.69
C THR A 366 36.41 5.41 21.16
N ILE A 367 35.46 6.05 20.48
CA ILE A 367 34.30 5.36 19.93
C ILE A 367 34.56 5.03 18.46
N LYS A 368 34.53 3.73 18.13
CA LYS A 368 34.63 3.23 16.75
C LYS A 368 33.24 3.09 16.12
N TYR A 369 33.04 3.71 14.97
CA TYR A 369 31.83 3.60 14.18
C TYR A 369 32.11 2.82 12.90
N LYS A 370 31.26 1.83 12.63
CA LYS A 370 31.21 1.17 11.33
C LYS A 370 30.52 2.10 10.33
N ALA A 371 31.25 2.54 9.33
CA ALA A 371 30.73 3.43 8.30
C ALA A 371 29.88 2.66 7.27
N ILE A 372 28.76 3.27 6.89
CA ILE A 372 27.83 2.76 5.89
C ILE A 372 27.57 3.88 4.90
N PHE A 373 28.07 3.73 3.68
CA PHE A 373 27.96 4.78 2.68
C PHE A 373 26.70 4.61 1.85
N LEU A 374 25.92 5.67 1.65
CA LEU A 374 24.78 5.65 0.73
C LEU A 374 25.17 5.83 -0.75
N ASN A 375 26.41 6.27 -1.00
CA ASN A 375 26.92 6.54 -2.33
C ASN A 375 28.32 5.93 -2.52
N TYR A 376 28.54 5.27 -3.65
CA TYR A 376 29.81 4.62 -3.97
C TYR A 376 30.99 5.59 -4.07
N LYS A 377 30.79 6.78 -4.65
CA LYS A 377 31.85 7.78 -4.79
C LYS A 377 32.32 8.27 -3.43
N THR A 378 31.40 8.49 -2.50
CA THR A 378 31.74 8.88 -1.12
C THR A 378 32.57 7.79 -0.42
N ALA A 379 32.24 6.51 -0.63
CA ALA A 379 33.03 5.40 -0.10
C ALA A 379 34.47 5.40 -0.65
N LEU A 380 34.66 5.67 -1.94
CA LEU A 380 35.99 5.76 -2.54
C LEU A 380 36.80 6.95 -2.02
N VAL A 381 36.18 8.12 -1.87
CA VAL A 381 36.85 9.30 -1.29
C VAL A 381 37.31 9.01 0.13
N ALA A 382 36.43 8.40 0.93
CA ALA A 382 36.73 8.00 2.29
C ALA A 382 37.89 6.96 2.35
N TRP A 383 37.94 6.03 1.40
CA TRP A 383 39.03 5.07 1.29
C TRP A 383 40.36 5.72 0.91
N LYS A 384 40.38 6.66 -0.03
CA LYS A 384 41.60 7.41 -0.39
C LYS A 384 42.19 8.11 0.84
N LYS A 385 41.35 8.81 1.59
CA LYS A 385 41.76 9.45 2.85
C LYS A 385 42.27 8.43 3.88
N PHE A 386 41.68 7.24 3.94
CA PHE A 386 42.14 6.17 4.81
C PHE A 386 43.52 5.65 4.42
N ILE A 387 43.82 5.50 3.12
CA ILE A 387 45.16 5.14 2.64
C ILE A 387 46.17 6.21 3.07
N GLU A 388 45.85 7.49 2.87
CA GLU A 388 46.71 8.63 3.21
C GLU A 388 47.01 8.71 4.71
N GLN A 389 46.07 8.30 5.57
CA GLN A 389 46.24 8.24 7.03
C GLN A 389 47.01 7.00 7.50
N ASN A 390 47.08 5.95 6.67
CA ASN A 390 47.65 4.66 7.02
C ASN A 390 48.81 4.27 6.07
N GLN A 391 49.70 5.22 5.78
CA GLN A 391 50.80 5.04 4.82
C GLN A 391 51.78 3.91 5.20
N HIS A 392 51.84 3.55 6.48
CA HIS A 392 52.63 2.44 6.99
C HIS A 392 52.09 1.07 6.55
N TYR A 393 50.90 1.01 5.94
CA TYR A 393 50.35 -0.21 5.35
C TYR A 393 50.27 -0.12 3.84
N LYS A 394 50.67 -1.20 3.17
CA LYS A 394 50.47 -1.37 1.71
C LYS A 394 49.01 -1.72 1.41
N LEU A 395 48.16 -0.69 1.37
CA LEU A 395 46.73 -0.81 1.08
C LEU A 395 46.45 -0.81 -0.44
N PRO A 396 45.42 -1.53 -0.90
CA PRO A 396 45.01 -1.52 -2.30
C PRO A 396 44.40 -0.17 -2.71
N LYS A 397 44.61 0.23 -3.97
CA LYS A 397 44.06 1.48 -4.54
C LYS A 397 42.54 1.55 -4.44
N ASN A 398 41.85 0.43 -4.65
CA ASN A 398 40.41 0.31 -4.52
C ASN A 398 40.07 -0.62 -3.34
N PRO A 399 39.10 -0.26 -2.48
CA PRO A 399 38.65 -1.12 -1.41
C PRO A 399 37.78 -2.25 -1.94
N ASN A 400 37.81 -3.41 -1.29
CA ASN A 400 36.77 -4.41 -1.47
C ASN A 400 35.49 -3.91 -0.81
N ILE A 401 34.40 -3.82 -1.56
CA ILE A 401 33.11 -3.27 -1.10
C ILE A 401 32.03 -4.34 -1.18
N ILE A 402 31.29 -4.51 -0.08
CA ILE A 402 30.00 -5.21 -0.10
C ILE A 402 28.87 -4.20 -0.30
N VAL A 403 27.99 -4.49 -1.26
CA VAL A 403 26.73 -3.77 -1.48
C VAL A 403 25.59 -4.53 -0.81
N TYR A 404 24.74 -3.82 -0.08
CA TYR A 404 23.52 -4.37 0.50
C TYR A 404 22.37 -3.37 0.46
N ASN A 405 21.16 -3.79 0.80
CA ASN A 405 19.98 -2.95 0.90
C ASN A 405 19.91 -2.32 2.30
N LEU A 406 19.72 -1.00 2.38
CA LEU A 406 19.52 -0.25 3.62
C LEU A 406 18.47 -0.88 4.54
N GLN A 407 17.29 -1.22 4.02
CA GLN A 407 16.20 -1.73 4.87
C GLN A 407 16.53 -3.10 5.46
N ASP A 408 17.16 -3.97 4.69
CA ASP A 408 17.52 -5.32 5.14
C ASP A 408 18.76 -5.30 6.03
N TYR A 409 19.68 -4.36 5.79
CA TYR A 409 20.79 -4.06 6.69
C TYR A 409 20.30 -3.69 8.08
N ILE A 410 19.36 -2.73 8.18
CA ILE A 410 18.79 -2.28 9.47
C ILE A 410 18.10 -3.44 10.18
N LYS A 411 17.30 -4.24 9.46
CA LYS A 411 16.64 -5.43 10.02
C LYS A 411 17.65 -6.43 10.61
N LYS A 412 18.74 -6.69 9.88
CA LYS A 412 19.79 -7.62 10.31
C LYS A 412 20.50 -7.13 11.56
N GLU A 413 20.89 -5.85 11.62
CA GLU A 413 21.54 -5.27 12.79
C GLU A 413 20.63 -5.24 14.02
N VAL A 414 19.31 -5.09 13.82
CA VAL A 414 18.32 -5.20 14.90
C VAL A 414 18.25 -6.64 15.43
N ARG A 415 18.18 -7.64 14.54
CA ARG A 415 18.10 -9.06 14.93
C ARG A 415 19.32 -9.56 15.69
N ILE A 416 20.52 -9.15 15.26
CA ILE A 416 21.78 -9.60 15.87
C ILE A 416 22.04 -8.91 17.23
N ASN A 417 21.27 -7.86 17.56
CA ASN A 417 21.51 -6.99 18.71
C ASN A 417 22.98 -6.55 18.86
N SER A 418 23.64 -6.30 17.73
CA SER A 418 25.02 -5.82 17.69
C SER A 418 25.15 -4.51 18.48
N GLU A 419 26.12 -4.45 19.40
CA GLU A 419 26.52 -3.23 20.12
C GLU A 419 27.36 -2.27 19.24
N LYS A 420 27.72 -2.70 18.02
CA LYS A 420 28.52 -1.89 17.12
C LYS A 420 27.75 -0.62 16.77
N LYS A 421 28.43 0.52 16.87
CA LYS A 421 27.85 1.80 16.47
C LYS A 421 27.99 1.95 14.96
N HIS A 422 26.92 2.40 14.33
CA HIS A 422 26.83 2.56 12.88
C HIS A 422 26.76 4.04 12.54
N LEU A 423 27.52 4.45 11.53
CA LEU A 423 27.46 5.81 10.99
C LEU A 423 27.04 5.74 9.54
N PHE A 424 25.84 6.23 9.24
CA PHE A 424 25.35 6.37 7.88
C PHE A 424 25.91 7.65 7.27
N ILE A 425 26.59 7.51 6.15
CA ILE A 425 27.25 8.62 5.45
C ILE A 425 26.42 8.90 4.18
N PRO A 426 25.73 10.06 4.13
CA PRO A 426 24.92 10.42 2.98
C PRO A 426 25.79 10.73 1.75
N SER A 427 25.14 10.90 0.60
CA SER A 427 25.82 11.44 -0.59
C SER A 427 26.23 12.90 -0.36
N GLN A 428 27.15 13.40 -1.18
CA GLN A 428 27.59 14.79 -1.10
C GLN A 428 26.42 15.76 -1.37
N GLU A 429 25.55 15.39 -2.30
CA GLU A 429 24.36 16.15 -2.67
C GLU A 429 23.40 16.27 -1.48
N SER A 430 23.11 15.15 -0.81
CA SER A 430 22.25 15.14 0.37
C SER A 430 22.86 15.93 1.53
N PHE A 431 24.18 15.81 1.74
CA PHE A 431 24.89 16.60 2.76
C PHE A 431 24.79 18.11 2.50
N ASN A 432 25.06 18.54 1.26
CA ASN A 432 24.99 19.94 0.86
C ASN A 432 23.56 20.48 1.00
N ALA A 433 22.54 19.69 0.65
CA ALA A 433 21.14 20.10 0.79
C ALA A 433 20.74 20.39 2.24
N ILE A 434 21.21 19.59 3.19
CA ILE A 434 20.93 19.80 4.63
C ILE A 434 21.67 21.04 5.13
N LYS A 435 22.97 21.15 4.80
CA LYS A 435 23.79 22.29 5.20
C LYS A 435 23.17 23.61 4.72
N ASN A 436 22.63 23.62 3.51
CA ASN A 436 21.96 24.80 2.96
C ASN A 436 20.59 25.04 3.62
N ASN A 437 19.83 23.99 3.96
CA ASN A 437 18.51 24.11 4.61
C ASN A 437 18.59 24.58 6.07
N GLU A 438 19.62 24.20 6.84
CA GLU A 438 19.82 24.66 8.22
C GLU A 438 19.99 26.20 8.31
N VAL A 439 20.59 26.81 7.29
CA VAL A 439 20.75 28.27 7.18
C VAL A 439 19.39 28.98 7.00
N TYR A 440 18.41 28.34 6.36
CA TYR A 440 17.07 28.92 6.12
C TYR A 440 16.08 28.70 7.27
N HIS A 441 16.21 27.63 8.05
CA HIS A 441 15.21 27.26 9.07
C HIS A 441 15.39 27.98 10.43
N TYR A 442 16.60 28.44 10.76
CA TYR A 442 16.88 29.10 12.06
C TYR A 442 16.15 30.45 12.22
N ASN A 443 15.84 31.16 11.12
CA ASN A 443 15.24 32.50 11.18
C ASN A 443 13.71 32.54 11.25
N ASN A 444 12.99 31.43 11.04
CA ASN A 444 11.53 31.46 10.80
C ASN A 444 10.65 30.60 11.72
N HIS A 445 11.22 29.86 12.69
CA HIS A 445 10.48 28.83 13.43
C HIS A 445 9.32 29.37 14.31
N PHE A 446 9.44 30.58 14.85
CA PHE A 446 8.41 31.14 15.75
C PHE A 446 7.21 31.74 15.00
N LEU A 447 7.44 32.44 13.89
CA LEU A 447 6.36 33.03 13.09
C LEU A 447 5.55 31.96 12.34
N HIS A 448 6.18 30.86 11.92
CA HIS A 448 5.55 29.81 11.12
C HIS A 448 4.53 28.97 11.91
N THR A 449 4.82 28.66 13.18
CA THR A 449 3.93 27.82 14.01
C THR A 449 2.63 28.53 14.40
N LEU A 450 2.66 29.86 14.55
CA LEU A 450 1.46 30.69 14.74
C LEU A 450 0.69 30.87 13.42
N SER A 451 1.38 31.10 12.30
CA SER A 451 0.72 31.24 10.99
C SER A 451 0.02 29.97 10.53
N ASP A 452 0.59 28.80 10.78
CA ASP A 452 0.01 27.52 10.34
C ASP A 452 -1.34 27.23 11.00
N LYS A 453 -1.46 27.53 12.31
CA LYS A 453 -2.72 27.37 13.05
C LYS A 453 -3.80 28.34 12.56
N LEU A 454 -3.42 29.60 12.31
CA LEU A 454 -4.33 30.62 11.79
C LEU A 454 -4.79 30.29 10.36
N LEU A 455 -3.90 29.83 9.50
CA LEU A 455 -4.24 29.42 8.14
C LEU A 455 -5.15 28.19 8.13
N TYR A 456 -4.92 27.23 9.02
CA TYR A 456 -5.83 26.09 9.18
C TYR A 456 -7.24 26.52 9.55
N MET A 457 -7.38 27.45 10.50
CA MET A 457 -8.67 28.04 10.86
C MET A 457 -9.30 28.80 9.70
N GLN A 458 -8.53 29.58 8.94
CA GLN A 458 -9.01 30.27 7.74
C GLN A 458 -9.52 29.30 6.67
N ILE A 459 -8.87 28.14 6.50
CA ILE A 459 -9.33 27.13 5.54
C ILE A 459 -10.59 26.44 6.04
N LEU A 460 -10.67 26.11 7.33
CA LEU A 460 -11.87 25.53 7.91
C LEU A 460 -13.06 26.48 7.73
N THR A 461 -12.90 27.76 8.04
CA THR A 461 -13.96 28.75 7.85
C THR A 461 -14.32 28.92 6.37
N LYS A 462 -13.35 29.03 5.46
CA LYS A 462 -13.61 29.04 4.01
C LYS A 462 -14.36 27.79 3.54
N ARG A 463 -13.99 26.60 4.03
CA ARG A 463 -14.67 25.33 3.70
C ARG A 463 -16.09 25.27 4.25
N ILE A 464 -16.31 25.75 5.47
CA ILE A 464 -17.64 25.85 6.08
C ILE A 464 -18.49 26.83 5.27
N ILE A 465 -17.97 28.02 4.96
CA ILE A 465 -18.65 29.03 4.15
C ILE A 465 -18.97 28.48 2.77
N TRP A 466 -18.01 27.91 2.04
CA TRP A 466 -18.26 27.28 0.74
C TRP A 466 -19.23 26.11 0.81
N SER A 467 -19.21 25.31 1.89
CA SER A 467 -20.19 24.25 2.09
C SER A 467 -21.61 24.79 2.32
N LEU A 468 -21.74 25.97 2.91
CA LEU A 468 -23.02 26.63 3.18
C LEU A 468 -23.53 27.43 1.97
N THR A 469 -22.63 28.04 1.20
CA THR A 469 -22.99 28.91 0.06
C THR A 469 -23.04 28.20 -1.29
N SER A 470 -22.48 26.99 -1.43
CA SER A 470 -22.46 26.24 -2.71
C SER A 470 -23.79 25.56 -3.07
N LYS A 471 -24.77 25.53 -2.16
CA LYS A 471 -26.15 25.17 -2.52
C LYS A 471 -26.89 26.41 -3.00
N LYS A 472 -26.87 26.68 -4.31
CA LYS A 472 -27.95 27.48 -4.91
C LYS A 472 -29.27 26.71 -4.73
N PRO A 473 -30.32 27.27 -4.12
CA PRO A 473 -31.66 26.69 -4.24
C PRO A 473 -32.02 26.74 -5.73
N GLY A 474 -32.40 25.58 -6.28
CA GLY A 474 -33.06 25.56 -7.58
C GLY A 474 -34.38 26.30 -7.41
N THR A 475 -34.47 27.48 -7.98
CA THR A 475 -35.74 28.18 -8.20
C THR A 475 -36.61 27.30 -9.10
N MET A 476 -37.64 26.70 -8.52
CA MET A 476 -38.91 26.49 -9.22
C MET A 476 -39.75 27.76 -9.06
#